data_AF-A0A010QKZ1-F1
#
_entry.id   AF-A0A010QKZ1-F1
#
_cell.length_a   1.000
_cell.length_b   1.000
_cell.length_c   1.000
_cell.angle_alpha   90.00
_cell.angle_beta   90.00
_cell.angle_gamma   90.00
#
_symmetry.space_group_name_H-M   'P 1'
#
loop_
_entity.id
_entity.type
_entity.pdbx_description
1 polymer ?
#
loop_
_entity_poly.entity_id
_entity_poly.type
_entity_poly.pdbx_seq_one_letter_code
_entity_poly.pdbx_strand_id
1 'polypeptide(L)'
;MSLKTLLPLLALTGAGMGWQHKTETEARDALKANEHSLVACKLNQSHEALPPPSPTLPLSDITLTPCTVIEPSTDASTALEKHWSAVEDAVPTALSVDCSTSASLCADLDVASYPAIRLYRQDGTKHHYRGPRKASEITAFVRRMLRPAVVPLDNKAAKSFNKDDDVVLIAHMAESETSLRERFAEMAERYRDRYAFGLTTIDEAPGRIACYNNADGAFHMTSELDEVDSMEKMLKKCASQLVPRLTRRNEAEYLSSGKSLTYFFSTVEENLDSWTSAVKPMAKQYHEYITFVTVDLGEYPDMPSLFGLPADATEGVAVYNPAVGLAFPFKGEKITVDAVAQHIADISEGNADAWQVGEPTADEEIVEQVMEEVPVKGGDGSKGETEEAREATKKTGEENVEIHDEL
;
A
#
# COMPACT_ATOMS: atom_id res chain seq x y z
N MET A 1 29.34 -0.05 -66.95
CA MET A 1 29.72 -1.27 -66.20
C MET A 1 29.69 -0.94 -64.72
N SER A 2 28.84 -1.68 -63.99
CA SER A 2 28.78 -1.85 -62.51
C SER A 2 28.59 -0.63 -61.60
N LEU A 3 27.84 -0.70 -60.50
CA LEU A 3 26.75 -1.56 -60.03
C LEU A 3 26.22 -0.80 -58.80
N LYS A 4 24.94 -0.43 -58.77
CA LYS A 4 24.29 0.11 -57.58
C LYS A 4 24.00 -1.04 -56.63
N THR A 5 24.46 -0.96 -55.39
CA THR A 5 24.01 -1.86 -54.31
C THR A 5 23.46 -1.00 -53.18
N LEU A 6 22.13 -0.97 -53.08
CA LEU A 6 21.40 -0.53 -51.90
C LEU A 6 21.67 -1.53 -50.76
N LEU A 7 22.13 -1.04 -49.61
CA LEU A 7 22.02 -1.76 -48.34
C LEU A 7 20.64 -1.43 -47.73
N PRO A 8 19.84 -2.41 -47.30
CA PRO A 8 18.59 -2.13 -46.62
C PRO A 8 18.86 -1.73 -45.17
N LEU A 9 18.16 -0.69 -44.74
CA LEU A 9 18.01 -0.27 -43.35
C LEU A 9 17.21 -1.37 -42.63
N LEU A 10 17.88 -2.22 -41.84
CA LEU A 10 17.17 -3.08 -40.88
C LEU A 10 16.69 -2.20 -39.73
N ALA A 11 15.42 -1.82 -39.79
CA ALA A 11 14.68 -1.43 -38.60
C ALA A 11 14.48 -2.69 -37.74
N LEU A 12 15.32 -2.84 -36.72
CA LEU A 12 15.05 -3.75 -35.61
C LEU A 12 13.86 -3.17 -34.83
N THR A 13 12.67 -3.70 -35.12
CA THR A 13 11.51 -3.56 -34.24
C THR A 13 11.84 -4.25 -32.92
N GLY A 14 12.09 -3.46 -31.88
CA GLY A 14 12.28 -3.96 -30.52
C GLY A 14 11.00 -4.62 -30.01
N ALA A 15 10.96 -5.95 -30.07
CA ALA A 15 10.12 -6.74 -29.20
C ALA A 15 10.64 -6.58 -27.76
N GLY A 16 9.71 -6.49 -26.79
CA GLY A 16 9.95 -6.03 -25.42
C GLY A 16 11.20 -6.59 -24.76
N MET A 17 12.14 -5.70 -24.43
CA MET A 17 13.19 -6.01 -23.47
C MET A 17 12.57 -5.96 -22.08
N GLY A 18 12.07 -7.11 -21.62
CA GLY A 18 11.90 -7.35 -20.19
C GLY A 18 13.23 -7.22 -19.45
N TRP A 19 13.17 -7.12 -18.13
CA TRP A 19 14.33 -6.95 -17.24
C TRP A 19 15.56 -7.80 -17.62
N GLN A 20 16.75 -7.19 -17.61
CA GLN A 20 18.01 -7.94 -17.74
C GLN A 20 18.39 -8.54 -16.38
N HIS A 21 18.14 -9.84 -16.22
CA HIS A 21 18.50 -10.57 -15.02
C HIS A 21 19.99 -10.94 -15.00
N LYS A 22 20.60 -10.83 -13.82
CA LYS A 22 21.95 -11.37 -13.59
C LYS A 22 21.86 -12.88 -13.43
N THR A 23 22.84 -13.58 -13.98
CA THR A 23 22.99 -15.01 -13.74
C THR A 23 23.32 -15.27 -12.27
N GLU A 24 23.06 -16.49 -11.78
CA GLU A 24 23.36 -16.87 -10.40
C GLU A 24 24.82 -16.61 -10.04
N THR A 25 25.76 -16.93 -10.93
CA THR A 25 27.20 -16.70 -10.71
C THR A 25 27.50 -15.22 -10.58
N GLU A 26 27.01 -14.38 -11.49
CA GLU A 26 27.22 -12.93 -11.45
C GLU A 26 26.64 -12.30 -10.19
N ALA A 27 25.43 -12.73 -9.78
CA ALA A 27 24.79 -12.23 -8.57
C ALA A 27 25.57 -12.64 -7.31
N ARG A 28 26.07 -13.88 -7.23
CA ARG A 28 26.92 -14.35 -6.13
C ARG A 28 28.26 -13.61 -6.08
N ASP A 29 28.86 -13.34 -7.22
CA ASP A 29 30.12 -12.62 -7.30
C ASP A 29 29.94 -11.15 -6.90
N ALA A 30 28.87 -10.50 -7.36
CA ALA A 30 28.53 -9.14 -6.96
C ALA A 30 28.24 -9.02 -5.46
N LEU A 31 27.55 -9.99 -4.86
CA LEU A 31 27.30 -10.04 -3.42
C LEU A 31 28.58 -10.20 -2.58
N LYS A 32 29.64 -10.80 -3.14
CA LYS A 32 30.95 -10.94 -2.46
C LYS A 32 31.87 -9.75 -2.70
N ALA A 33 31.81 -9.16 -3.89
CA ALA A 33 32.74 -8.11 -4.32
C ALA A 33 32.32 -6.72 -3.84
N ASN A 34 31.01 -6.45 -3.81
CA ASN A 34 30.50 -5.13 -3.44
C ASN A 34 30.44 -4.98 -1.92
N GLU A 35 30.74 -3.77 -1.43
CA GLU A 35 30.51 -3.41 -0.02
C GLU A 35 29.01 -3.51 0.35
N HIS A 36 28.15 -3.21 -0.62
CA HIS A 36 26.70 -3.29 -0.50
C HIS A 36 26.07 -3.61 -1.86
N SER A 37 25.00 -4.41 -1.86
CA SER A 37 24.24 -4.77 -3.06
C SER A 37 22.74 -4.74 -2.76
N LEU A 38 21.98 -3.99 -3.56
CA LEU A 38 20.52 -4.02 -3.52
C LEU A 38 20.04 -5.14 -4.43
N VAL A 39 19.31 -6.12 -3.92
CA VAL A 39 18.83 -7.25 -4.71
C VAL A 39 17.31 -7.26 -4.74
N ALA A 40 16.74 -7.31 -5.93
CA ALA A 40 15.33 -7.61 -6.16
C ALA A 40 15.19 -9.04 -6.71
N CYS A 41 14.57 -9.91 -5.92
CA CYS A 41 14.23 -11.26 -6.30
C CYS A 41 12.78 -11.30 -6.79
N LYS A 42 12.56 -11.82 -8.00
CA LYS A 42 11.23 -12.05 -8.55
C LYS A 42 11.09 -13.49 -9.03
N LEU A 43 9.85 -13.90 -9.23
CA LEU A 43 9.52 -15.16 -9.87
C LEU A 43 8.86 -14.83 -11.20
N ASN A 44 9.40 -15.35 -12.29
CA ASN A 44 8.72 -15.33 -13.57
C ASN A 44 7.95 -16.63 -13.78
N GLN A 45 6.80 -16.55 -14.43
CA GLN A 45 6.06 -17.71 -14.91
C GLN A 45 6.06 -17.71 -16.44
N SER A 46 6.33 -18.87 -17.02
CA SER A 46 6.17 -19.08 -18.45
C SER A 46 4.73 -19.49 -18.76
N HIS A 47 4.03 -18.68 -19.54
CA HIS A 47 2.76 -19.07 -20.15
C HIS A 47 2.95 -19.35 -21.64
N GLU A 48 2.30 -20.42 -22.10
CA GLU A 48 2.26 -20.79 -23.51
C GLU A 48 1.18 -19.95 -24.19
N ALA A 49 1.58 -18.88 -24.87
CA ALA A 49 0.65 -17.99 -25.57
C ALA A 49 0.49 -18.46 -27.02
N LEU A 50 -0.76 -18.66 -27.45
CA LEU A 50 -1.07 -18.83 -28.87
C LEU A 50 -0.84 -17.49 -29.58
N PRO A 51 -0.11 -17.46 -30.71
CA PRO A 51 0.11 -16.21 -31.43
C PRO A 51 -1.24 -15.65 -31.92
N PRO A 52 -1.40 -14.32 -32.01
CA PRO A 52 -2.62 -13.72 -32.51
C PRO A 52 -2.89 -14.23 -33.95
N PRO A 53 -4.16 -14.53 -34.31
CA PRO A 53 -4.47 -15.04 -35.63
C PRO A 53 -4.06 -14.00 -36.68
N SER A 54 -3.07 -14.35 -37.51
CA SER A 54 -2.62 -13.49 -38.61
C SER A 54 -3.68 -13.50 -39.72
N PRO A 55 -4.21 -12.35 -40.17
CA PRO A 55 -5.34 -12.29 -41.09
C PRO A 55 -5.02 -12.67 -42.55
N THR A 56 -3.79 -13.10 -42.86
CA THR A 56 -3.30 -13.19 -44.26
C THR A 56 -2.65 -14.52 -44.65
N LEU A 57 -2.75 -15.60 -43.86
CA LEU A 57 -2.19 -16.90 -44.24
C LEU A 57 -3.24 -18.02 -44.29
N PRO A 58 -3.25 -18.86 -45.34
CA PRO A 58 -4.14 -20.01 -45.43
C PRO A 58 -3.80 -21.05 -44.35
N LEU A 59 -4.84 -21.63 -43.75
CA LEU A 59 -4.84 -22.50 -42.56
C LEU A 59 -4.05 -23.83 -42.69
N SER A 60 -3.43 -24.11 -43.83
CA SER A 60 -2.84 -25.42 -44.13
C SER A 60 -1.34 -25.56 -43.82
N ASP A 61 -0.62 -24.48 -43.47
CA ASP A 61 0.84 -24.52 -43.25
C ASP A 61 1.34 -23.64 -42.08
N ILE A 62 0.52 -23.40 -41.06
CA ILE A 62 0.99 -22.73 -39.84
C ILE A 62 1.43 -23.78 -38.82
N THR A 63 2.73 -24.12 -38.80
CA THR A 63 3.33 -24.71 -37.60
C THR A 63 3.36 -23.64 -36.53
N LEU A 64 2.32 -23.60 -35.68
CA LEU A 64 2.27 -22.74 -34.51
C LEU A 64 3.38 -23.20 -33.57
N THR A 65 4.52 -22.50 -33.61
CA THR A 65 5.51 -22.65 -32.54
C THR A 65 4.98 -21.83 -31.38
N PRO A 66 4.62 -22.44 -30.25
CA PRO A 66 4.15 -21.69 -29.09
C PRO A 66 5.23 -20.69 -28.67
N CYS A 67 4.85 -19.42 -28.58
CA CYS A 67 5.72 -18.41 -28.01
C CYS A 67 5.59 -18.52 -26.49
N THR A 68 6.67 -18.92 -25.82
CA THR A 68 6.73 -18.84 -24.37
C THR A 68 6.88 -17.38 -23.98
N VAL A 69 5.84 -16.81 -23.39
CA VAL A 69 5.89 -15.45 -22.82
C VAL A 69 6.25 -15.61 -21.35
N ILE A 70 7.29 -14.89 -20.93
CA ILE A 70 7.78 -14.88 -19.56
C ILE A 70 7.27 -13.59 -18.92
N GLU A 71 6.34 -13.71 -17.96
CA GLU A 71 5.75 -12.56 -17.27
C GLU A 71 6.01 -12.65 -15.75
N PRO A 72 6.00 -11.51 -15.04
CA PRO A 72 6.08 -11.52 -13.59
C PRO A 72 4.92 -12.31 -13.00
N SER A 73 5.22 -13.18 -12.03
CA SER A 73 4.20 -14.06 -11.45
C SER A 73 3.19 -13.36 -10.55
N THR A 74 3.38 -12.07 -10.24
CA THR A 74 2.54 -11.29 -9.32
C THR A 74 2.42 -9.84 -9.78
N ASP A 75 1.26 -9.23 -9.56
CA ASP A 75 1.03 -7.79 -9.84
C ASP A 75 2.04 -6.90 -9.12
N ALA A 76 2.45 -7.29 -7.91
CA ALA A 76 3.50 -6.61 -7.16
C ALA A 76 4.86 -6.62 -7.88
N SER A 77 5.19 -7.70 -8.59
CA SER A 77 6.42 -7.78 -9.39
C SER A 77 6.30 -6.96 -10.67
N THR A 78 5.12 -6.96 -11.30
CA THR A 78 4.80 -6.11 -12.46
C THR A 78 4.89 -4.62 -12.13
N ALA A 79 4.41 -4.20 -10.96
CA ALA A 79 4.50 -2.82 -10.49
C ALA A 79 5.96 -2.37 -10.32
N LEU A 80 6.80 -3.22 -9.73
CA LEU A 80 8.24 -2.95 -9.61
C LEU A 80 8.91 -2.87 -10.98
N GLU A 81 8.41 -3.61 -11.98
CA GLU A 81 9.00 -3.75 -13.31
C GLU A 81 9.25 -2.40 -13.98
N LYS A 82 8.25 -1.52 -13.90
CA LYS A 82 8.24 -0.18 -14.49
C LYS A 82 9.29 0.75 -13.87
N HIS A 83 9.70 0.49 -12.64
CA HIS A 83 10.55 1.40 -11.85
C HIS A 83 12.00 0.93 -11.74
N TRP A 84 12.29 -0.35 -11.98
CA TRP A 84 13.59 -0.92 -11.63
C TRP A 84 14.77 -0.41 -12.45
N SER A 85 14.57 -0.13 -13.75
CA SER A 85 15.63 0.49 -14.56
C SER A 85 16.13 1.80 -13.94
N ALA A 86 15.23 2.62 -13.39
CA ALA A 86 15.61 3.85 -12.70
C ALA A 86 16.31 3.59 -11.36
N VAL A 87 16.02 2.45 -10.71
CA VAL A 87 16.76 2.00 -9.51
C VAL A 87 18.18 1.59 -9.88
N GLU A 88 18.37 0.82 -10.96
CA GLU A 88 19.70 0.40 -11.43
C GLU A 88 20.56 1.59 -11.85
N ASP A 89 19.97 2.60 -12.49
CA ASP A 89 20.66 3.84 -12.85
C ASP A 89 21.12 4.61 -11.60
N ALA A 90 20.30 4.64 -10.54
CA ALA A 90 20.59 5.39 -9.32
C ALA A 90 21.47 4.62 -8.32
N VAL A 91 21.43 3.28 -8.36
CA VAL A 91 22.14 2.38 -7.46
C VAL A 91 22.92 1.38 -8.31
N PRO A 92 24.20 1.68 -8.65
CA PRO A 92 24.99 0.84 -9.54
C PRO A 92 25.24 -0.61 -9.05
N THR A 93 25.04 -0.86 -7.75
CA THR A 93 25.12 -2.19 -7.13
C THR A 93 23.76 -2.87 -7.00
N ALA A 94 22.71 -2.32 -7.65
CA ALA A 94 21.41 -2.96 -7.74
C ALA A 94 21.45 -4.12 -8.74
N LEU A 95 20.79 -5.22 -8.37
CA LEU A 95 20.78 -6.47 -9.10
C LEU A 95 19.37 -7.04 -9.11
N SER A 96 18.93 -7.53 -10.25
CA SER A 96 17.72 -8.35 -10.33
C SER A 96 18.05 -9.82 -10.48
N VAL A 97 17.32 -10.67 -9.75
CA VAL A 97 17.47 -12.13 -9.76
C VAL A 97 16.12 -12.76 -10.08
N ASP A 98 16.11 -13.63 -11.09
CA ASP A 98 14.97 -14.48 -11.41
C ASP A 98 15.09 -15.83 -10.70
N CYS A 99 14.22 -16.02 -9.70
CA CYS A 99 14.23 -17.22 -8.87
C CYS A 99 13.69 -18.46 -9.58
N SER A 100 13.06 -18.33 -10.75
CA SER A 100 12.72 -19.49 -11.59
C SER A 100 13.97 -20.15 -12.17
N THR A 101 15.00 -19.35 -12.49
CA THR A 101 16.28 -19.83 -13.05
C THR A 101 17.40 -19.95 -12.02
N SER A 102 17.27 -19.28 -10.87
CA SER A 102 18.31 -19.21 -9.82
C SER A 102 17.76 -19.62 -8.45
N ALA A 103 17.04 -20.74 -8.42
CA ALA A 103 16.34 -21.22 -7.22
C ALA A 103 17.28 -21.45 -6.02
N SER A 104 18.50 -21.98 -6.23
CA SER A 104 19.50 -22.17 -5.18
C SER A 104 19.93 -20.84 -4.55
N LEU A 105 20.18 -19.82 -5.36
CA LEU A 105 20.50 -18.49 -4.85
C LEU A 105 19.36 -17.91 -4.05
N CYS A 106 18.12 -17.98 -4.56
CA CYS A 106 16.98 -17.42 -3.84
C CYS A 106 16.68 -18.16 -2.52
N ALA A 107 16.95 -19.46 -2.45
CA ALA A 107 16.90 -20.23 -1.21
C ALA A 107 17.98 -19.78 -0.22
N ASP A 108 19.23 -19.60 -0.67
CA ASP A 108 20.33 -19.08 0.17
C ASP A 108 20.05 -17.65 0.68
N LEU A 109 19.40 -16.84 -0.15
CA LEU A 109 18.96 -15.50 0.18
C LEU A 109 17.70 -15.46 1.06
N ASP A 110 17.12 -16.62 1.39
CA ASP A 110 15.94 -16.76 2.25
C ASP A 110 14.72 -15.99 1.69
N VAL A 111 14.47 -16.14 0.38
CA VAL A 111 13.34 -15.49 -0.32
C VAL A 111 12.06 -16.33 -0.14
N ALA A 112 11.09 -15.80 0.61
CA ALA A 112 9.82 -16.48 0.89
C ALA A 112 8.62 -15.91 0.12
N SER A 113 8.74 -14.73 -0.48
CA SER A 113 7.66 -14.07 -1.22
C SER A 113 8.24 -13.17 -2.32
N TYR A 114 7.44 -12.89 -3.34
CA TYR A 114 7.86 -12.14 -4.51
C TYR A 114 7.00 -10.89 -4.75
N PRO A 115 7.61 -9.74 -5.11
CA PRO A 115 9.05 -9.51 -5.15
C PRO A 115 9.63 -9.32 -3.75
N ALA A 116 10.85 -9.81 -3.52
CA ALA A 116 11.63 -9.52 -2.32
C ALA A 116 12.77 -8.55 -2.64
N ILE A 117 12.76 -7.38 -2.00
CA ILE A 117 13.78 -6.34 -2.19
C ILE A 117 14.59 -6.23 -0.90
N ARG A 118 15.91 -6.42 -1.00
CA ARG A 118 16.80 -6.44 0.17
C ARG A 118 18.12 -5.76 -0.12
N LEU A 119 18.62 -4.99 0.84
CA LEU A 119 19.98 -4.46 0.83
C LEU A 119 20.88 -5.41 1.63
N TYR A 120 21.88 -5.96 0.96
CA TYR A 120 22.92 -6.79 1.56
C TYR A 120 24.18 -5.96 1.76
N ARG A 121 24.88 -6.18 2.87
CA ARG A 121 26.19 -5.61 3.14
C ARG A 121 27.23 -6.71 3.27
N GLN A 122 28.49 -6.36 3.06
CA GLN A 122 29.62 -7.28 3.13
C GLN A 122 29.83 -7.91 4.52
N ASP A 123 29.37 -7.24 5.58
CA ASP A 123 29.39 -7.76 6.97
C ASP A 123 28.33 -8.85 7.23
N GLY A 124 27.54 -9.22 6.22
CA GLY A 124 26.47 -10.21 6.32
C GLY A 124 25.14 -9.64 6.81
N THR A 125 25.06 -8.35 7.13
CA THR A 125 23.79 -7.70 7.48
C THR A 125 22.88 -7.59 6.26
N LYS A 126 21.58 -7.84 6.48
CA LYS A 126 20.54 -7.73 5.46
C LYS A 126 19.41 -6.86 5.95
N HIS A 127 18.95 -5.94 5.12
CA HIS A 127 17.84 -5.05 5.42
C HIS A 127 16.72 -5.24 4.40
N HIS A 128 15.52 -5.55 4.89
CA HIS A 128 14.35 -5.80 4.06
C HIS A 128 13.66 -4.49 3.71
N TYR A 129 13.42 -4.26 2.43
CA TYR A 129 12.59 -3.17 1.97
C TYR A 129 11.13 -3.60 1.91
N ARG A 130 10.25 -2.86 2.59
CA ARG A 130 8.80 -3.12 2.66
C ARG A 130 7.95 -1.93 2.23
N GLY A 131 8.58 -0.90 1.68
CA GLY A 131 7.93 0.33 1.23
C GLY A 131 7.29 0.21 -0.16
N PRO A 132 6.82 1.35 -0.72
CA PRO A 132 6.25 1.40 -2.06
C PRO A 132 7.25 0.98 -3.14
N ARG A 133 6.79 0.28 -4.18
CA ARG A 133 7.68 -0.28 -5.22
C ARG A 133 8.08 0.75 -6.29
N LYS A 134 8.38 1.97 -5.85
CA LYS A 134 8.74 3.12 -6.69
C LYS A 134 10.24 3.35 -6.62
N ALA A 135 10.84 3.78 -7.73
CA ALA A 135 12.28 4.00 -7.82
C ALA A 135 12.78 5.01 -6.78
N SER A 136 12.07 6.14 -6.63
CA SER A 136 12.40 7.18 -5.65
C SER A 136 12.48 6.65 -4.22
N GLU A 137 11.51 5.82 -3.82
CA GLU A 137 11.41 5.28 -2.46
C GLU A 137 12.50 4.24 -2.17
N ILE A 138 12.79 3.38 -3.15
CA ILE A 138 13.84 2.36 -3.04
C ILE A 138 15.22 3.02 -2.97
N THR A 139 15.50 3.99 -3.85
CA THR A 139 16.76 4.74 -3.85
C THR A 139 16.94 5.54 -2.56
N ALA A 140 15.87 6.18 -2.07
CA ALA A 140 15.92 6.89 -0.79
C ALA A 140 16.20 5.95 0.38
N PHE A 141 15.59 4.76 0.40
CA PHE A 141 15.91 3.71 1.37
C PHE A 141 17.38 3.34 1.33
N VAL A 142 17.96 3.04 0.16
CA VAL A 142 19.39 2.71 0.05
C VAL A 142 20.24 3.85 0.60
N ARG A 143 19.98 5.10 0.19
CA ARG A 143 20.72 6.27 0.67
C ARG A 143 20.66 6.43 2.20
N ARG A 144 19.51 6.22 2.84
CA ARG A 144 19.40 6.25 4.31
C ARG A 144 20.20 5.10 4.92
N MET A 145 20.06 3.91 4.36
CA MET A 145 20.72 2.72 4.86
C MET A 145 22.23 2.71 4.66
N LEU A 146 22.80 3.52 3.77
CA LEU A 146 24.26 3.65 3.61
C LEU A 146 24.90 4.71 4.53
N ARG A 147 24.10 5.50 5.24
CA ARG A 147 24.61 6.51 6.19
C ARG A 147 24.58 5.97 7.62
N PRO A 148 25.36 6.57 8.55
CA PRO A 148 25.16 6.34 9.99
C PRO A 148 23.71 6.60 10.36
N ALA A 149 23.17 5.86 11.34
CA ALA A 149 21.80 6.07 11.79
C ALA A 149 21.55 7.50 12.25
N VAL A 150 22.52 8.08 12.96
CA VAL A 150 22.54 9.50 13.33
C VAL A 150 23.71 10.18 12.65
N VAL A 151 23.42 11.12 11.76
CA VAL A 151 24.45 11.93 11.09
C VAL A 151 24.86 13.07 12.03
N PRO A 152 26.15 13.21 12.40
CA PRO A 152 26.61 14.38 13.14
C PRO A 152 26.57 15.62 12.24
N LEU A 153 26.00 16.71 12.75
CA LEU A 153 25.77 17.94 12.00
C LEU A 153 26.35 19.14 12.75
N ASP A 154 26.95 20.05 11.99
CA ASP A 154 27.18 21.42 12.45
C ASP A 154 25.95 22.32 12.14
N ASN A 155 25.96 23.55 12.67
CA ASN A 155 24.86 24.51 12.49
C ASN A 155 24.55 24.86 11.03
N LYS A 156 25.54 24.76 10.13
CA LYS A 156 25.36 25.03 8.69
C LYS A 156 24.80 23.80 7.98
N ALA A 157 25.35 22.63 8.26
CA ALA A 157 24.93 21.35 7.72
C ALA A 157 23.49 21.01 8.11
N ALA A 158 23.04 21.39 9.32
CA ALA A 158 21.66 21.21 9.76
C ALA A 158 20.64 21.89 8.82
N LYS A 159 20.97 23.07 8.27
CA LYS A 159 20.09 23.80 7.33
C LYS A 159 19.95 23.15 5.96
N SER A 160 20.96 22.38 5.53
CA SER A 160 20.87 21.61 4.29
C SER A 160 20.27 20.23 4.54
N PHE A 161 20.57 19.63 5.69
CA PHE A 161 20.13 18.28 6.03
C PHE A 161 18.61 18.20 6.22
N ASN A 162 17.96 19.28 6.68
CA ASN A 162 16.51 19.29 6.87
C ASN A 162 15.69 19.07 5.59
N LYS A 163 16.30 19.15 4.40
CA LYS A 163 15.70 18.89 3.08
C LYS A 163 16.25 17.64 2.41
N ASP A 164 17.10 16.90 3.11
CA ASP A 164 17.77 15.74 2.52
C ASP A 164 16.78 14.62 2.22
N ASP A 165 15.69 14.52 3.00
CA ASP A 165 14.70 13.46 2.90
C ASP A 165 13.27 13.97 3.08
N ASP A 166 12.27 13.13 2.83
CA ASP A 166 10.86 13.47 3.01
C ASP A 166 10.53 13.74 4.48
N VAL A 167 11.08 12.95 5.39
CA VAL A 167 10.98 13.19 6.83
C VAL A 167 12.37 13.17 7.45
N VAL A 168 12.73 14.30 8.07
CA VAL A 168 14.04 14.51 8.68
C VAL A 168 13.88 14.95 10.14
N LEU A 169 14.57 14.27 11.04
CA LEU A 169 14.64 14.62 12.45
C LEU A 169 16.04 15.13 12.78
N ILE A 170 16.12 16.32 13.37
CA ILE A 170 17.36 16.92 13.84
C ILE A 170 17.24 17.14 15.34
N ALA A 171 17.99 16.34 16.10
CA ALA A 171 18.18 16.56 17.52
C ALA A 171 19.23 17.67 17.73
N HIS A 172 18.92 18.60 18.62
CA HIS A 172 19.84 19.59 19.15
C HIS A 172 20.01 19.28 20.64
N MET A 173 21.13 18.69 21.03
CA MET A 173 21.31 18.19 22.40
C MET A 173 22.72 18.51 22.91
N ALA A 174 22.84 18.79 24.20
CA ALA A 174 24.13 19.02 24.83
C ALA A 174 24.93 17.71 24.98
N GLU A 175 26.25 17.80 25.10
CA GLU A 175 27.09 16.60 25.33
C GLU A 175 26.79 15.92 26.66
N SER A 176 26.32 16.70 27.65
CA SER A 176 25.92 16.18 28.96
C SER A 176 24.62 15.36 28.93
N GLU A 177 23.79 15.48 27.89
CA GLU A 177 22.50 14.78 27.76
C GLU A 177 22.67 13.37 27.17
N THR A 178 23.57 12.57 27.75
CA THR A 178 23.97 11.27 27.21
C THR A 178 22.80 10.30 27.03
N SER A 179 21.90 10.21 28.01
CA SER A 179 20.72 9.34 27.97
C SER A 179 19.75 9.72 26.84
N LEU A 180 19.54 11.01 26.60
CA LEU A 180 18.69 11.48 25.50
C LEU A 180 19.33 11.19 24.13
N ARG A 181 20.65 11.35 24.02
CA ARG A 181 21.40 11.05 22.79
C ARG A 181 21.37 9.55 22.46
N GLU A 182 21.51 8.70 23.48
CA GLU A 182 21.39 7.23 23.32
C GLU A 182 19.99 6.83 22.87
N ARG A 183 18.94 7.31 23.53
CA ARG A 183 17.54 7.06 23.12
C ARG A 183 17.26 7.54 21.70
N PHE A 184 17.76 8.71 21.33
CA PHE A 184 17.62 9.23 19.97
C PHE A 184 18.34 8.35 18.94
N ALA A 185 19.54 7.84 19.27
CA ALA A 185 20.29 6.93 18.42
C ALA A 185 19.59 5.57 18.25
N GLU A 186 19.01 5.02 19.32
CA GLU A 186 18.22 3.78 19.25
C GLU A 186 16.97 3.95 18.36
N MET A 187 16.25 5.06 18.52
CA MET A 187 15.14 5.40 17.63
C MET A 187 15.61 5.52 16.18
N ALA A 188 16.73 6.21 15.93
CA ALA A 188 17.28 6.35 14.60
C ALA A 188 17.63 4.99 13.98
N GLU A 189 18.26 4.07 14.72
CA GLU A 189 18.56 2.71 14.22
C GLU A 189 17.28 1.93 13.86
N ARG A 190 16.20 2.11 14.61
CA ARG A 190 14.93 1.43 14.36
C ARG A 190 14.19 1.96 13.13
N TYR A 191 14.30 3.26 12.85
CA TYR A 191 13.48 3.95 11.85
C TYR A 191 14.26 4.52 10.66
N ARG A 192 15.58 4.32 10.59
CA ARG A 192 16.45 4.78 9.48
C ARG A 192 16.11 4.18 8.12
N ASP A 193 15.31 3.12 8.08
CA ASP A 193 14.79 2.58 6.81
C ASP A 193 13.81 3.57 6.14
N ARG A 194 13.12 4.37 6.94
CA ARG A 194 12.04 5.28 6.49
C ARG A 194 12.39 6.75 6.62
N TYR A 195 13.18 7.14 7.62
CA TYR A 195 13.41 8.55 7.96
C TYR A 195 14.90 8.86 8.12
N ALA A 196 15.28 10.13 7.99
CA ALA A 196 16.66 10.58 8.20
C ALA A 196 16.82 11.24 9.57
N PHE A 197 17.93 10.93 10.26
CA PHE A 197 18.20 11.46 11.59
C PHE A 197 19.56 12.16 11.64
N GLY A 198 19.57 13.33 12.25
CA GLY A 198 20.75 14.16 12.44
C GLY A 198 20.86 14.63 13.89
N LEU A 199 22.08 14.89 14.34
CA LEU A 199 22.36 15.39 15.67
C LEU A 199 23.32 16.58 15.60
N THR A 200 22.90 17.69 16.17
CA THR A 200 23.70 18.89 16.39
C THR A 200 23.98 19.02 17.88
N THR A 201 25.24 19.29 18.23
CA THR A 201 25.62 19.56 19.62
C THR A 201 25.38 21.03 19.97
N ILE A 202 24.71 21.28 21.09
CA ILE A 202 24.48 22.62 21.64
C ILE A 202 25.22 22.78 22.97
N ASP A 203 25.49 24.03 23.36
CA ASP A 203 26.27 24.33 24.56
C ASP A 203 25.49 24.07 25.86
N GLU A 204 24.17 24.34 25.86
CA GLU A 204 23.32 24.27 27.05
C GLU A 204 22.02 23.48 26.79
N ALA A 205 21.60 22.71 27.80
CA ALA A 205 20.32 22.02 27.89
C ALA A 205 19.15 23.01 28.18
N PRO A 206 17.88 22.63 27.94
CA PRO A 206 17.41 21.32 27.47
C PRO A 206 17.57 21.13 25.97
N GLY A 207 17.87 19.89 25.59
CA GLY A 207 17.85 19.44 24.22
C GLY A 207 16.45 19.51 23.61
N ARG A 208 16.40 19.58 22.28
CA ARG A 208 15.15 19.62 21.51
C ARG A 208 15.26 18.80 20.24
N ILE A 209 14.15 18.31 19.75
CA ILE A 209 14.07 17.62 18.45
C ILE A 209 13.20 18.46 17.51
N ALA A 210 13.77 18.81 16.37
CA ALA A 210 13.07 19.41 15.25
C ALA A 210 12.77 18.33 14.21
N CYS A 211 11.52 18.22 13.77
CA CYS A 211 11.11 17.29 12.73
C CYS A 211 10.51 18.06 11.55
N TYR A 212 11.01 17.74 10.36
CA TYR A 212 10.62 18.32 9.08
C TYR A 212 9.98 17.21 8.26
N ASN A 213 8.69 17.34 7.94
CA ASN A 213 8.04 16.52 6.94
C ASN A 213 7.92 17.38 5.66
N ASN A 214 8.91 17.25 4.78
CA ASN A 214 9.02 17.98 3.53
C ASN A 214 7.99 17.53 2.50
N ALA A 215 7.55 16.27 2.55
CA ALA A 215 6.52 15.74 1.67
C ALA A 215 5.18 16.48 1.85
N ASP A 216 4.86 16.85 3.10
CA ASP A 216 3.65 17.58 3.45
C ASP A 216 3.87 19.04 3.84
N GLY A 217 5.12 19.48 3.97
CA GLY A 217 5.49 20.82 4.40
C GLY A 217 5.12 21.10 5.87
N ALA A 218 5.11 20.07 6.71
CA ALA A 218 4.84 20.18 8.14
C ALA A 218 6.15 20.30 8.93
N PHE A 219 6.10 21.06 10.02
CA PHE A 219 7.23 21.26 10.93
C PHE A 219 6.74 21.13 12.37
N HIS A 220 7.47 20.33 13.15
CA HIS A 220 7.22 20.17 14.57
C HIS A 220 8.53 20.32 15.33
N MET A 221 8.45 20.89 16.52
CA MET A 221 9.59 20.97 17.44
C MET A 221 9.12 20.73 18.87
N THR A 222 9.89 19.97 19.64
CA THR A 222 9.61 19.74 21.06
C THR A 222 10.90 19.67 21.87
N SER A 223 10.85 20.16 23.11
CA SER A 223 11.84 19.94 24.16
C SER A 223 11.34 19.02 25.27
N GLU A 224 10.09 18.54 25.18
CA GLU A 224 9.47 17.63 26.14
C GLU A 224 9.89 16.18 25.81
N LEU A 225 11.11 15.82 26.22
CA LEU A 225 11.76 14.55 25.85
C LEU A 225 11.88 13.57 27.03
N ASP A 226 11.35 13.94 28.20
CA ASP A 226 11.51 13.20 29.45
C ASP A 226 10.71 11.89 29.46
N GLU A 227 9.53 11.86 28.84
CA GLU A 227 8.73 10.63 28.72
C GLU A 227 9.43 9.61 27.80
N VAL A 228 9.32 8.32 28.13
CA VAL A 228 9.93 7.21 27.40
C VAL A 228 9.54 7.19 25.92
N ASP A 229 8.26 7.45 25.61
CA ASP A 229 7.73 7.38 24.24
C ASP A 229 7.60 8.76 23.56
N SER A 230 8.11 9.82 24.18
CA SER A 230 7.98 11.20 23.65
C SER A 230 8.54 11.34 22.23
N MET A 231 9.71 10.73 21.97
CA MET A 231 10.39 10.78 20.68
C MET A 231 9.60 10.03 19.60
N GLU A 232 9.07 8.85 19.91
CA GLU A 232 8.24 8.06 19.01
C GLU A 232 6.90 8.71 18.73
N LYS A 233 6.24 9.29 19.74
CA LYS A 233 5.00 10.06 19.56
C LYS A 233 5.25 11.25 18.64
N MET A 234 6.33 11.98 18.86
CA MET A 234 6.76 13.10 18.03
C MET A 234 7.03 12.66 16.59
N LEU A 235 7.76 11.56 16.40
CA LEU A 235 8.04 10.98 15.10
C LEU A 235 6.75 10.58 14.38
N LYS A 236 5.85 9.86 15.06
CA LYS A 236 4.55 9.44 14.50
C LYS A 236 3.71 10.64 14.08
N LYS A 237 3.65 11.67 14.91
CA LYS A 237 2.92 12.92 14.60
C LYS A 237 3.50 13.61 13.37
N CYS A 238 4.82 13.76 13.33
CA CYS A 238 5.49 14.46 12.24
C CYS A 238 5.45 13.70 10.91
N ALA A 239 5.66 12.38 10.95
CA ALA A 239 5.65 11.52 9.77
C ALA A 239 4.23 11.14 9.31
N SER A 240 3.19 11.64 9.99
CA SER A 240 1.81 11.43 9.53
C SER A 240 1.62 12.06 8.17
N GLN A 241 1.00 11.31 7.25
CA GLN A 241 0.72 11.78 5.91
C GLN A 241 -0.59 12.56 5.92
N LEU A 242 -0.63 13.70 5.23
CA LEU A 242 -1.87 14.46 5.06
C LEU A 242 -2.87 13.74 4.16
N VAL A 243 -2.37 13.03 3.15
CA VAL A 243 -3.18 12.27 2.20
C VAL A 243 -2.61 10.85 2.08
N PRO A 244 -2.87 9.96 3.05
CA PRO A 244 -2.35 8.60 3.02
C PRO A 244 -3.07 7.74 1.97
N ARG A 245 -2.34 6.76 1.44
CA ARG A 245 -2.94 5.62 0.74
C ARG A 245 -3.54 4.65 1.76
N LEU A 246 -4.83 4.37 1.65
CA LEU A 246 -5.51 3.43 2.51
C LEU A 246 -5.17 1.99 2.07
N THR A 247 -4.86 1.15 3.05
CA THR A 247 -4.52 -0.26 2.88
C THR A 247 -5.11 -1.04 4.04
N ARG A 248 -5.28 -2.35 3.91
CA ARG A 248 -5.90 -3.17 4.98
C ARG A 248 -5.14 -3.09 6.31
N ARG A 249 -3.87 -2.67 6.26
CA ARG A 249 -3.00 -2.54 7.43
C ARG A 249 -3.19 -1.24 8.22
N ASN A 250 -3.63 -0.16 7.55
CA ASN A 250 -3.73 1.16 8.18
C ASN A 250 -5.18 1.66 8.28
N GLU A 251 -6.15 1.00 7.64
CA GLU A 251 -7.56 1.43 7.64
C GLU A 251 -8.13 1.62 9.05
N ALA A 252 -7.83 0.70 9.97
CA ALA A 252 -8.35 0.73 11.33
C ALA A 252 -7.89 1.98 12.11
N GLU A 253 -6.67 2.46 11.84
CA GLU A 253 -6.14 3.67 12.47
C GLU A 253 -6.91 4.92 12.01
N TYR A 254 -7.23 5.02 10.72
CA TYR A 254 -7.95 6.18 10.20
C TYR A 254 -9.44 6.15 10.56
N LEU A 255 -10.07 4.97 10.55
CA LEU A 255 -11.46 4.79 10.95
C LEU A 255 -11.68 5.08 12.44
N SER A 256 -10.73 4.70 13.31
CA SER A 256 -10.82 4.96 14.75
C SER A 256 -10.49 6.41 15.15
N SER A 257 -10.00 7.24 14.21
CA SER A 257 -9.67 8.65 14.48
C SER A 257 -10.88 9.52 14.80
N GLY A 258 -12.10 9.05 14.47
CA GLY A 258 -13.35 9.80 14.64
C GLY A 258 -13.56 10.94 13.65
N LYS A 259 -12.57 11.22 12.78
CA LYS A 259 -12.68 12.21 11.70
C LYS A 259 -13.48 11.64 10.54
N SER A 260 -14.14 12.51 9.78
CA SER A 260 -14.68 12.12 8.49
C SER A 260 -13.54 11.80 7.52
N LEU A 261 -13.77 10.89 6.59
CA LEU A 261 -12.79 10.50 5.58
C LEU A 261 -13.32 10.83 4.19
N THR A 262 -12.52 11.52 3.38
CA THR A 262 -12.80 11.70 1.95
C THR A 262 -11.99 10.69 1.16
N TYR A 263 -12.65 9.75 0.53
CA TYR A 263 -12.07 8.68 -0.26
C TYR A 263 -11.93 9.11 -1.72
N PHE A 264 -10.75 8.91 -2.29
CA PHE A 264 -10.48 9.01 -3.73
C PHE A 264 -10.16 7.62 -4.26
N PHE A 265 -11.09 7.05 -5.01
CA PHE A 265 -10.98 5.73 -5.59
C PHE A 265 -10.37 5.78 -6.99
N SER A 266 -9.49 4.84 -7.29
CA SER A 266 -9.00 4.61 -8.66
C SER A 266 -8.43 3.19 -8.80
N THR A 267 -8.57 2.58 -9.97
CA THR A 267 -7.83 1.36 -10.36
C THR A 267 -6.42 1.67 -10.90
N VAL A 268 -6.13 2.94 -11.20
CA VAL A 268 -4.88 3.40 -11.78
C VAL A 268 -4.04 4.13 -10.72
N GLU A 269 -2.84 3.63 -10.46
CA GLU A 269 -1.93 4.18 -9.45
C GLU A 269 -1.51 5.63 -9.73
N GLU A 270 -1.26 5.98 -11.00
CA GLU A 270 -0.88 7.35 -11.38
C GLU A 270 -1.98 8.36 -11.03
N ASN A 271 -3.25 7.96 -11.10
CA ASN A 271 -4.37 8.81 -10.73
C ASN A 271 -4.45 8.97 -9.20
N LEU A 272 -4.17 7.91 -8.43
CA LEU A 272 -4.06 8.02 -6.97
C LEU A 272 -2.93 8.98 -6.55
N ASP A 273 -1.78 8.92 -7.21
CA ASP A 273 -0.65 9.82 -6.95
C ASP A 273 -0.97 11.28 -7.32
N SER A 274 -1.68 11.46 -8.44
CA SER A 274 -2.18 12.75 -8.88
C SER A 274 -3.14 13.34 -7.84
N TRP A 275 -4.12 12.55 -7.37
CA TRP A 275 -5.05 12.96 -6.31
C TRP A 275 -4.33 13.28 -5.01
N THR A 276 -3.39 12.42 -4.59
CA THR A 276 -2.55 12.62 -3.40
C THR A 276 -1.91 13.99 -3.41
N SER A 277 -1.44 14.46 -4.57
CA SER A 277 -0.79 15.76 -4.73
C SER A 277 -1.80 16.91 -4.86
N ALA A 278 -2.86 16.71 -5.64
CA ALA A 278 -3.85 17.73 -5.95
C ALA A 278 -4.65 18.19 -4.73
N VAL A 279 -4.97 17.27 -3.81
CA VAL A 279 -5.82 17.57 -2.65
C VAL A 279 -5.06 18.01 -1.41
N LYS A 280 -3.71 18.01 -1.43
CA LYS A 280 -2.90 18.44 -0.27
C LYS A 280 -3.31 19.81 0.29
N PRO A 281 -3.59 20.85 -0.52
CA PRO A 281 -4.02 22.15 0.02
C PRO A 281 -5.31 22.05 0.83
N MET A 282 -6.30 21.28 0.33
CA MET A 282 -7.55 21.03 1.06
C MET A 282 -7.32 20.20 2.31
N ALA A 283 -6.49 19.15 2.21
CA ALA A 283 -6.15 18.31 3.35
C ALA A 283 -5.51 19.13 4.47
N LYS A 284 -4.65 20.11 4.16
CA LYS A 284 -4.11 21.06 5.14
C LYS A 284 -5.19 21.91 5.79
N GLN A 285 -6.13 22.42 5.00
CA GLN A 285 -7.22 23.27 5.49
C GLN A 285 -8.15 22.52 6.44
N TYR A 286 -8.49 21.27 6.13
CA TYR A 286 -9.50 20.50 6.87
C TYR A 286 -8.92 19.42 7.79
N HIS A 287 -7.59 19.35 7.97
CA HIS A 287 -6.91 18.26 8.70
C HIS A 287 -7.42 17.99 10.12
N GLU A 288 -8.07 18.95 10.78
CA GLU A 288 -8.67 18.75 12.11
C GLU A 288 -9.96 17.93 12.07
N TYR A 289 -10.74 18.03 10.98
CA TYR A 289 -12.09 17.46 10.87
C TYR A 289 -12.21 16.36 9.82
N ILE A 290 -11.43 16.45 8.73
CA ILE A 290 -11.52 15.56 7.57
C ILE A 290 -10.12 15.05 7.22
N THR A 291 -10.00 13.74 7.08
CA THR A 291 -8.82 13.07 6.53
C THR A 291 -9.08 12.72 5.06
N PHE A 292 -8.17 13.05 4.17
CA PHE A 292 -8.28 12.72 2.74
C PHE A 292 -7.48 11.45 2.49
N VAL A 293 -8.06 10.45 1.84
CA VAL A 293 -7.40 9.16 1.61
C VAL A 293 -7.56 8.74 0.16
N THR A 294 -6.53 8.12 -0.40
CA THR A 294 -6.59 7.49 -1.74
C THR A 294 -6.69 5.99 -1.59
N VAL A 295 -7.54 5.33 -2.38
CA VAL A 295 -7.82 3.90 -2.27
C VAL A 295 -7.69 3.22 -3.62
N ASP A 296 -6.88 2.16 -3.65
CA ASP A 296 -6.73 1.29 -4.80
C ASP A 296 -7.91 0.32 -4.90
N LEU A 297 -8.69 0.44 -5.97
CA LEU A 297 -9.84 -0.43 -6.22
C LEU A 297 -9.46 -1.87 -6.56
N GLY A 298 -8.20 -2.14 -6.90
CA GLY A 298 -7.69 -3.51 -6.99
C GLY A 298 -7.63 -4.22 -5.63
N GLU A 299 -7.39 -3.47 -4.54
CA GLU A 299 -7.39 -4.00 -3.15
C GLU A 299 -8.79 -3.94 -2.50
N TYR A 300 -9.67 -3.06 -3.02
CA TYR A 300 -10.99 -2.78 -2.48
C TYR A 300 -12.09 -2.73 -3.57
N PRO A 301 -12.37 -3.84 -4.27
CA PRO A 301 -13.32 -3.84 -5.39
C PRO A 301 -14.76 -3.50 -4.96
N ASP A 302 -15.17 -3.91 -3.75
CA ASP A 302 -16.55 -3.73 -3.28
C ASP A 302 -16.82 -2.36 -2.61
N MET A 303 -15.76 -1.59 -2.34
CA MET A 303 -15.85 -0.36 -1.57
C MET A 303 -16.66 0.77 -2.25
N PRO A 304 -16.63 0.96 -3.59
CA PRO A 304 -17.49 1.91 -4.27
C PRO A 304 -18.98 1.69 -3.96
N SER A 305 -19.47 0.46 -4.10
CA SER A 305 -20.87 0.10 -3.85
C SER A 305 -21.29 0.39 -2.41
N LEU A 306 -20.43 0.09 -1.44
CA LEU A 306 -20.68 0.37 -0.03
C LEU A 306 -20.88 1.87 0.26
N PHE A 307 -20.31 2.74 -0.57
CA PHE A 307 -20.41 4.18 -0.46
C PHE A 307 -21.42 4.81 -1.44
N GLY A 308 -22.25 4.01 -2.10
CA GLY A 308 -23.29 4.49 -3.02
C GLY A 308 -22.76 4.93 -4.39
N LEU A 309 -21.58 4.44 -4.78
CA LEU A 309 -21.03 4.59 -6.13
C LEU A 309 -21.32 3.33 -6.97
N PRO A 310 -21.26 3.40 -8.31
CA PRO A 310 -21.42 2.22 -9.17
C PRO A 310 -20.39 1.13 -8.85
N ALA A 311 -20.82 -0.14 -8.87
CA ALA A 311 -19.95 -1.29 -8.57
C ALA A 311 -18.80 -1.47 -9.57
N ASP A 312 -18.98 -1.01 -10.81
CA ASP A 312 -17.99 -1.03 -11.89
C ASP A 312 -17.23 0.30 -12.02
N ALA A 313 -17.35 1.19 -11.02
CA ALA A 313 -16.64 2.46 -11.02
C ALA A 313 -15.13 2.22 -11.04
N THR A 314 -14.44 2.76 -12.03
CA THR A 314 -12.97 2.74 -12.11
C THR A 314 -12.33 3.90 -11.37
N GLU A 315 -13.11 4.95 -11.09
CA GLU A 315 -12.75 6.12 -10.29
C GLU A 315 -13.98 6.63 -9.54
N GLY A 316 -13.78 7.30 -8.41
CA GLY A 316 -14.87 7.89 -7.65
C GLY A 316 -14.42 8.66 -6.43
N VAL A 317 -15.32 9.47 -5.87
CA VAL A 317 -15.10 10.17 -4.59
C VAL A 317 -16.31 9.98 -3.69
N ALA A 318 -16.07 9.70 -2.41
CA ALA A 318 -17.10 9.69 -1.40
C ALA A 318 -16.58 10.26 -0.08
N VAL A 319 -17.42 11.00 0.63
CA VAL A 319 -17.12 11.44 2.00
C VAL A 319 -17.85 10.51 2.96
N TYR A 320 -17.15 9.92 3.91
CA TYR A 320 -17.72 9.03 4.92
C TYR A 320 -17.56 9.63 6.31
N ASN A 321 -18.62 9.62 7.09
CA ASN A 321 -18.58 9.99 8.50
C ASN A 321 -18.78 8.73 9.37
N PRO A 322 -17.70 8.22 10.01
CA PRO A 322 -17.78 6.99 10.81
C PRO A 322 -18.63 7.13 12.07
N ALA A 323 -18.86 8.35 12.58
CA ALA A 323 -19.66 8.56 13.78
C ALA A 323 -21.16 8.34 13.56
N VAL A 324 -21.64 8.56 12.33
CA VAL A 324 -23.05 8.38 11.96
C VAL A 324 -23.28 7.23 10.98
N GLY A 325 -22.22 6.65 10.40
CA GLY A 325 -22.33 5.56 9.42
C GLY A 325 -22.88 6.01 8.06
N LEU A 326 -22.80 7.30 7.76
CA LEU A 326 -23.28 7.87 6.50
C LEU A 326 -22.13 8.20 5.56
N ALA A 327 -22.34 7.88 4.29
CA ALA A 327 -21.49 8.27 3.19
C ALA A 327 -22.21 9.25 2.26
N PHE A 328 -21.44 10.03 1.53
CA PHE A 328 -21.93 11.05 0.63
C PHE A 328 -21.18 10.89 -0.70
N PRO A 329 -21.69 10.04 -1.61
CA PRO A 329 -21.06 9.82 -2.91
C PRO A 329 -21.08 11.12 -3.73
N PHE A 330 -19.96 11.42 -4.39
CA PHE A 330 -19.88 12.54 -5.32
C PHE A 330 -20.55 12.16 -6.64
N LYS A 331 -21.59 12.91 -7.04
CA LYS A 331 -22.39 12.64 -8.25
C LYS A 331 -22.07 13.55 -9.44
N GLY A 332 -21.01 14.37 -9.35
CA GLY A 332 -20.63 15.27 -10.43
C GLY A 332 -19.98 14.55 -11.61
N GLU A 333 -20.15 15.10 -12.83
CA GLU A 333 -19.59 14.50 -14.06
C GLU A 333 -18.06 14.47 -14.09
N LYS A 334 -17.40 15.43 -13.44
CA LYS A 334 -15.94 15.53 -13.38
C LYS A 334 -15.48 15.73 -11.96
N ILE A 335 -14.61 14.82 -11.52
CA ILE A 335 -13.94 14.92 -10.24
C ILE A 335 -12.84 15.98 -10.41
N THR A 336 -12.96 17.10 -9.68
CA THR A 336 -11.95 18.16 -9.60
C THR A 336 -11.81 18.61 -8.17
N VAL A 337 -10.67 19.20 -7.80
CA VAL A 337 -10.43 19.71 -6.45
C VAL A 337 -11.54 20.68 -6.01
N ASP A 338 -11.92 21.61 -6.89
CA ASP A 338 -12.96 22.60 -6.61
C ASP A 338 -14.35 21.96 -6.46
N ALA A 339 -14.69 20.98 -7.31
CA ALA A 339 -15.97 20.28 -7.21
C ALA A 339 -16.07 19.43 -5.93
N VAL A 340 -14.97 18.80 -5.51
CA VAL A 340 -14.94 18.06 -4.23
C VAL A 340 -15.01 19.01 -3.04
N ALA A 341 -14.34 20.17 -3.10
CA ALA A 341 -14.46 21.20 -2.07
C ALA A 341 -15.91 21.68 -1.92
N GLN A 342 -16.59 21.92 -3.06
CA GLN A 342 -18.00 22.30 -3.05
C GLN A 342 -18.88 21.18 -2.48
N HIS A 343 -18.64 19.92 -2.85
CA HIS A 343 -19.39 18.79 -2.29
C HIS A 343 -19.23 18.68 -0.77
N ILE A 344 -18.03 18.89 -0.24
CA ILE A 344 -17.79 18.94 1.21
C ILE A 344 -18.57 20.08 1.87
N ALA A 345 -18.63 21.26 1.23
CA ALA A 345 -19.44 22.37 1.71
C ALA A 345 -20.94 22.03 1.70
N ASP A 346 -21.44 21.45 0.61
CA ASP A 346 -22.85 21.05 0.46
C ASP A 346 -23.26 20.02 1.53
N ILE A 347 -22.37 19.09 1.90
CA ILE A 347 -22.59 18.16 3.02
C ILE A 347 -22.75 18.92 4.34
N SER A 348 -21.90 19.91 4.61
CA SER A 348 -21.97 20.70 5.83
C SER A 348 -23.24 21.56 5.94
N GLU A 349 -23.81 21.93 4.79
CA GLU A 349 -25.07 22.68 4.68
C GLU A 349 -26.32 21.77 4.68
N GLY A 350 -26.15 20.44 4.59
CA GLY A 350 -27.24 19.48 4.52
C GLY A 350 -27.88 19.35 3.12
N ASN A 351 -27.17 19.81 2.08
CA ASN A 351 -27.62 19.81 0.69
C ASN A 351 -27.16 18.57 -0.10
N ALA A 352 -26.38 17.67 0.51
CA ALA A 352 -25.85 16.47 -0.13
C ALA A 352 -26.69 15.22 0.18
N ASP A 353 -26.83 14.35 -0.83
CA ASP A 353 -27.50 13.06 -0.68
C ASP A 353 -26.68 12.12 0.21
N ALA A 354 -27.28 11.67 1.30
CA ALA A 354 -26.70 10.69 2.20
C ALA A 354 -26.95 9.25 1.71
N TRP A 355 -25.98 8.37 1.98
CA TRP A 355 -25.99 6.95 1.70
C TRP A 355 -25.69 6.19 2.99
N GLN A 356 -26.53 5.22 3.36
CA GLN A 356 -26.29 4.38 4.53
C GLN A 356 -25.27 3.30 4.17
N VAL A 357 -24.11 3.31 4.83
CA VAL A 357 -23.06 2.32 4.55
C VAL A 357 -23.49 0.96 5.08
N GLY A 358 -23.53 -0.04 4.21
CA GLY A 358 -23.78 -1.44 4.58
C GLY A 358 -25.20 -1.96 4.35
N GLU A 359 -26.12 -1.20 3.78
CA GLU A 359 -27.38 -1.76 3.25
C GLU A 359 -27.22 -2.17 1.78
N PRO A 360 -27.70 -3.37 1.38
CA PRO A 360 -27.74 -3.76 -0.02
C PRO A 360 -28.66 -2.81 -0.79
N THR A 361 -28.30 -2.52 -2.04
CA THR A 361 -29.16 -1.78 -2.96
C THR A 361 -30.53 -2.47 -3.05
N ALA A 362 -31.62 -1.71 -3.05
CA ALA A 362 -33.00 -2.22 -3.19
C ALA A 362 -33.22 -3.14 -4.42
N ASP A 363 -32.26 -3.15 -5.36
CA ASP A 363 -32.23 -4.06 -6.50
C ASP A 363 -31.96 -5.54 -6.13
N GLU A 364 -31.41 -5.83 -4.94
CA GLU A 364 -31.22 -7.20 -4.43
C GLU A 364 -32.47 -7.76 -3.74
N GLU A 365 -33.30 -6.92 -3.10
CA GLU A 365 -34.57 -7.37 -2.49
C GLU A 365 -35.59 -7.88 -3.53
N ILE A 366 -35.48 -7.42 -4.78
CA ILE A 366 -36.41 -7.82 -5.85
C ILE A 366 -36.11 -9.24 -6.35
N VAL A 367 -34.89 -9.76 -6.18
CA VAL A 367 -34.52 -11.10 -6.70
C VAL A 367 -35.01 -12.21 -5.77
N GLU A 368 -35.07 -11.97 -4.46
CA GLU A 368 -35.47 -12.98 -3.47
C GLU A 368 -37.00 -13.20 -3.46
N GLN A 369 -37.80 -12.18 -3.79
CA GLN A 369 -39.27 -12.27 -3.80
C GLN A 369 -39.86 -12.97 -5.03
N VAL A 370 -39.08 -13.28 -6.07
CA VAL A 370 -39.60 -13.88 -7.32
C VAL A 370 -39.49 -15.43 -7.33
N MET A 371 -38.86 -16.05 -6.33
CA MET A 371 -38.66 -17.51 -6.28
C MET A 371 -39.64 -18.31 -5.41
N GLU A 372 -40.58 -17.66 -4.70
CA GLU A 372 -41.60 -18.34 -3.91
C GLU A 372 -43.01 -18.17 -4.50
N GLU A 373 -43.33 -18.77 -5.65
CA GLU A 373 -44.70 -19.27 -5.92
C GLU A 373 -44.68 -20.34 -7.04
N VAL A 374 -44.76 -21.62 -6.66
CA VAL A 374 -45.22 -22.70 -7.55
C VAL A 374 -46.35 -23.46 -6.83
N PRO A 375 -47.58 -23.54 -7.39
CA PRO A 375 -48.67 -24.24 -6.73
C PRO A 375 -48.63 -25.74 -7.04
N VAL A 376 -48.64 -26.57 -5.99
CA VAL A 376 -48.82 -28.03 -6.13
C VAL A 376 -50.29 -28.38 -6.00
N LYS A 377 -50.84 -29.04 -7.04
CA LYS A 377 -52.22 -29.55 -7.09
C LYS A 377 -52.24 -31.07 -6.86
N GLY A 378 -52.85 -31.48 -5.75
CA GLY A 378 -53.84 -32.57 -5.59
C GLY A 378 -53.49 -34.05 -5.87
N GLY A 379 -53.81 -34.92 -4.90
CA GLY A 379 -54.02 -36.36 -5.10
C GLY A 379 -54.32 -37.13 -3.79
N ASP A 380 -55.55 -37.64 -3.67
CA ASP A 380 -56.26 -38.23 -2.51
C ASP A 380 -55.93 -39.72 -2.20
N GLY A 381 -56.25 -40.22 -0.99
CA GLY A 381 -56.10 -41.66 -0.65
C GLY A 381 -56.25 -42.18 0.80
N SER A 382 -57.32 -41.83 1.53
CA SER A 382 -58.13 -42.66 2.48
C SER A 382 -57.56 -43.74 3.47
N LYS A 383 -57.89 -43.52 4.77
CA LYS A 383 -58.43 -44.40 5.86
C LYS A 383 -57.60 -45.43 6.67
N GLY A 384 -57.79 -45.35 8.01
CA GLY A 384 -57.73 -46.48 8.97
C GLY A 384 -57.68 -46.04 10.46
N GLU A 385 -58.70 -46.39 11.25
CA GLU A 385 -58.85 -46.26 12.73
C GLU A 385 -57.77 -47.06 13.51
N THR A 386 -57.40 -46.85 14.80
CA THR A 386 -58.16 -47.01 16.08
C THR A 386 -57.28 -46.64 17.30
N GLU A 387 -57.91 -46.03 18.32
CA GLU A 387 -57.88 -46.23 19.80
C GLU A 387 -56.62 -46.47 20.69
N GLU A 388 -56.74 -45.88 21.90
CA GLU A 388 -56.28 -46.28 23.27
C GLU A 388 -54.89 -45.87 23.86
N ALA A 389 -54.96 -44.86 24.75
CA ALA A 389 -54.87 -44.96 26.22
C ALA A 389 -53.55 -44.77 27.03
N ARG A 390 -53.75 -44.05 28.15
CA ARG A 390 -53.07 -43.96 29.47
C ARG A 390 -51.94 -42.92 29.66
N GLU A 391 -52.15 -41.89 30.49
CA GLU A 391 -51.99 -41.84 31.98
C GLU A 391 -50.49 -41.93 32.39
N ALA A 392 -49.90 -41.14 33.29
CA ALA A 392 -50.42 -40.22 34.29
C ALA A 392 -49.26 -39.44 34.98
N THR A 393 -49.59 -38.24 35.48
CA THR A 393 -49.18 -37.62 36.76
C THR A 393 -47.74 -37.18 37.12
N LYS A 394 -47.70 -35.93 37.63
CA LYS A 394 -47.07 -35.43 38.89
C LYS A 394 -45.52 -35.36 38.92
N LYS A 395 -44.87 -34.37 39.56
CA LYS A 395 -45.26 -33.23 40.41
C LYS A 395 -43.99 -32.43 40.72
N THR A 396 -44.13 -31.12 40.87
CA THR A 396 -43.47 -30.20 41.85
C THR A 396 -41.95 -30.23 42.05
N GLY A 397 -41.39 -29.01 42.07
CA GLY A 397 -40.26 -28.68 42.95
C GLY A 397 -39.56 -27.37 42.56
N GLU A 398 -40.06 -26.24 43.06
CA GLU A 398 -39.30 -25.00 43.23
C GLU A 398 -38.14 -25.20 44.22
N GLU A 399 -36.96 -24.63 43.94
CA GLU A 399 -36.12 -23.75 44.80
C GLU A 399 -34.70 -23.68 44.18
N ASN A 400 -34.24 -22.56 43.61
CA ASN A 400 -33.64 -21.35 44.21
C ASN A 400 -32.14 -21.48 44.57
N VAL A 401 -31.32 -20.55 44.02
CA VAL A 401 -30.04 -19.99 44.56
C VAL A 401 -28.84 -20.98 44.51
N GLU A 402 -27.57 -20.68 44.17
CA GLU A 402 -26.70 -19.49 44.15
C GLU A 402 -25.47 -19.78 43.24
N ILE A 403 -24.96 -18.73 42.59
CA ILE A 403 -23.56 -18.30 42.41
C ILE A 403 -22.44 -19.34 42.72
N HIS A 404 -21.55 -19.59 41.75
CA HIS A 404 -20.10 -19.47 41.98
C HIS A 404 -19.26 -19.32 40.71
N ASP A 405 -18.30 -18.41 40.88
CA ASP A 405 -17.14 -17.99 40.11
C ASP A 405 -16.19 -19.08 39.55
N GLU A 406 -15.35 -18.60 38.61
CA GLU A 406 -14.01 -19.09 38.19
C GLU A 406 -13.88 -20.38 37.36
N LEU A 407 -13.44 -20.23 36.10
CA LEU A 407 -12.01 -20.24 35.72
C LEU A 407 -11.77 -19.77 34.27
#